data_AF-A0A176RV88-F1
#
_entry.id   AF-A0A176RV88-F1
#
_cell.length_a   1.000
_cell.length_b   1.000
_cell.length_c   1.000
_cell.angle_alpha   90.00
_cell.angle_beta   90.00
_cell.angle_gamma   90.00
#
_symmetry.space_group_name_H-M   'P 1'
#
loop_
_entity.id
_entity.type
_entity.pdbx_description
1 polymer ?
#
loop_
_entity_poly.entity_id
_entity_poly.type
_entity_poly.pdbx_seq_one_letter_code
_entity_poly.pdbx_strand_id
1 'polypeptide(L)'
;MTLFTFSSNNSSAKTIIFAFSAFALYSLILQVVNPKITAFQNQWIQNYSVAEKYIYKQETPQAVIVGSSMSTRLLEEKFNSDVYNLSFAGGSVLTGLNIIKESKTG
;
A
#
# COMPACT_ATOMS: atom_id res chain seq x y z
N MET A 1 40.12 17.05 13.89
CA MET A 1 39.24 17.88 13.06
C MET A 1 39.73 17.78 11.62
N THR A 2 39.27 16.77 10.90
CA THR A 2 39.81 16.41 9.58
C THR A 2 39.03 17.19 8.52
N LEU A 3 39.66 18.22 7.95
CA LEU A 3 39.11 19.01 6.85
C LEU A 3 39.14 18.17 5.57
N PHE A 4 37.95 17.83 5.05
CA PHE A 4 37.80 17.25 3.72
C PHE A 4 38.12 18.32 2.67
N THR A 5 39.32 18.25 2.07
CA THR A 5 39.68 19.08 0.93
C THR A 5 39.17 18.43 -0.36
N PHE A 6 38.09 18.98 -0.91
CA PHE A 6 37.55 18.54 -2.20
C PHE A 6 38.42 19.08 -3.34
N SER A 7 39.41 18.29 -3.77
CA SER A 7 40.21 18.59 -4.96
C SER A 7 39.33 18.46 -6.21
N SER A 8 38.97 19.60 -6.79
CA SER A 8 38.16 19.69 -8.00
C SER A 8 38.98 19.33 -9.23
N ASN A 9 39.04 18.05 -9.56
CA ASN A 9 39.40 17.57 -10.88
C ASN A 9 38.14 17.48 -11.75
N ASN A 10 38.21 17.90 -13.02
CA ASN A 10 37.10 17.90 -13.97
C ASN A 10 36.37 16.55 -14.11
N SER A 11 37.03 15.43 -13.78
CA SER A 11 36.43 14.09 -13.77
C SER A 11 35.46 13.89 -12.58
N SER A 12 35.73 14.49 -11.42
CA SER A 12 34.86 14.38 -10.23
C SER A 12 33.54 15.14 -10.43
N ALA A 13 33.60 16.29 -11.11
CA ALA A 13 32.41 17.09 -11.43
C ALA A 13 31.46 16.34 -12.38
N LYS A 14 31.99 15.61 -13.38
CA LYS A 14 31.17 14.80 -14.29
C LYS A 14 30.44 13.68 -13.57
N THR A 15 31.08 13.01 -12.61
CA THR A 15 30.46 11.95 -11.81
C THR A 15 29.35 12.50 -10.91
N ILE A 16 29.56 13.69 -10.32
CA ILE A 16 28.52 14.35 -9.51
C ILE A 16 27.31 14.71 -10.38
N ILE A 17 27.54 15.33 -11.55
CA ILE A 17 26.46 15.70 -12.48
C ILE A 17 25.70 14.45 -12.95
N PHE A 18 26.43 13.36 -13.28
CA PHE A 18 25.81 12.11 -13.68
C PHE A 18 24.95 11.52 -12.55
N ALA A 19 25.48 11.44 -11.32
CA ALA A 19 24.72 10.95 -10.18
C ALA A 19 23.48 11.78 -9.89
N PHE A 20 23.59 13.12 -9.97
CA PHE A 20 22.46 14.02 -9.77
C PHE A 20 21.42 13.88 -10.88
N SER A 21 21.86 13.74 -12.13
CA SER A 21 20.96 13.51 -13.27
C SER A 21 20.25 12.16 -13.19
N ALA A 22 20.94 11.09 -12.78
CA ALA A 22 20.37 9.77 -12.59
C ALA A 22 19.35 9.77 -11.44
N PHE A 23 19.65 10.49 -10.35
CA PHE A 23 18.71 10.69 -9.24
C PHE A 23 17.46 11.45 -9.68
N ALA A 24 17.62 12.56 -10.41
CA ALA A 24 16.50 13.35 -10.93
C ALA A 24 15.61 12.54 -11.90
N LEU A 25 16.22 11.78 -12.82
CA LEU A 25 15.51 10.87 -13.72
C LEU A 25 14.75 9.79 -12.94
N TYR A 26 15.38 9.19 -11.94
CA TYR A 26 14.74 8.18 -11.09
C TYR A 26 13.54 8.75 -10.33
N SER A 27 13.67 9.93 -9.72
CA SER A 27 12.57 10.61 -9.04
C SER A 27 11.41 10.93 -9.99
N LEU A 28 11.70 11.33 -11.23
CA LEU A 28 10.71 11.64 -12.24
C LEU A 28 9.98 10.36 -12.70
N ILE A 29 10.71 9.27 -12.90
CA ILE A 29 10.13 7.94 -13.19
C ILE A 29 9.20 7.49 -12.06
N LEU A 30 9.59 7.67 -10.79
CA LEU A 30 8.73 7.30 -9.66
C LEU A 30 7.43 8.10 -9.61
N GLN A 31 7.46 9.41 -9.94
CA GLN A 31 6.25 10.24 -10.00
C GLN A 31 5.31 9.86 -11.16
N VAL A 32 5.86 9.48 -12.32
CA VAL A 32 5.05 9.09 -13.48
C VAL A 32 4.48 7.69 -13.33
N VAL A 33 5.31 6.74 -12.88
CA VAL A 33 4.91 5.32 -12.78
C VAL A 33 4.01 5.07 -11.58
N ASN A 34 4.01 5.95 -10.56
CA ASN A 34 3.27 5.79 -9.30
C ASN A 34 3.24 4.32 -8.88
N PRO A 35 4.41 3.70 -8.60
CA PRO A 35 4.44 2.28 -8.27
C PRO A 35 3.57 2.09 -7.02
N LYS A 36 2.35 1.60 -7.23
CA LYS A 36 1.48 1.16 -6.15
C LYS A 36 2.26 0.06 -5.46
N ILE A 37 2.71 0.34 -4.25
CA ILE A 37 3.37 -0.64 -3.38
C ILE A 37 2.31 -1.70 -3.08
N THR A 38 2.20 -2.66 -4.00
CA THR A 38 1.21 -3.74 -3.95
C THR A 38 1.77 -4.93 -3.16
N ALA A 39 3.07 -4.89 -2.86
CA ALA A 39 3.75 -5.86 -2.03
C ALA A 39 3.70 -5.41 -0.56
N PHE A 40 2.57 -5.66 0.10
CA PHE A 40 2.57 -5.73 1.55
C PHE A 40 3.46 -6.91 1.95
N GLN A 41 4.65 -6.63 2.46
CA GLN A 41 5.56 -7.67 2.97
C GLN A 41 4.97 -8.39 4.18
N ASN A 42 4.09 -7.71 4.92
CA ASN A 42 3.42 -8.25 6.09
C ASN A 42 1.89 -8.29 5.88
N GLN A 43 1.36 -9.51 5.80
CA GLN A 43 -0.08 -9.78 5.69
C GLN A 43 -0.87 -9.16 6.84
N TRP A 44 -0.28 -9.05 8.02
CA TRP A 44 -0.93 -8.46 9.19
C TRP A 44 -1.20 -6.97 9.00
N ILE A 45 -0.25 -6.22 8.46
CA ILE A 45 -0.42 -4.78 8.16
C ILE A 45 -1.48 -4.59 7.08
N GLN A 46 -1.49 -5.45 6.06
CA GLN A 46 -2.51 -5.43 5.02
C GLN A 46 -3.91 -5.66 5.61
N ASN A 47 -4.05 -6.67 6.46
CA ASN A 47 -5.31 -6.98 7.13
C ASN A 47 -5.78 -5.81 8.01
N TYR A 48 -4.87 -5.18 8.76
CA TYR A 48 -5.18 -4.01 9.58
C TYR A 48 -5.71 -2.85 8.73
N SER A 49 -5.03 -2.53 7.62
CA SER A 49 -5.46 -1.45 6.72
C SER A 49 -6.82 -1.71 6.07
N VAL A 50 -7.13 -2.96 5.71
CA VAL A 50 -8.45 -3.34 5.14
C VAL A 50 -9.57 -3.18 6.17
N ALA A 51 -9.31 -3.56 7.42
CA ALA A 51 -10.26 -3.40 8.52
C ALA A 51 -10.52 -1.92 8.83
N GLU A 52 -9.45 -1.12 8.90
CA GLU A 52 -9.53 0.32 9.14
C GLU A 52 -10.36 1.04 8.06
N LYS A 53 -10.10 0.73 6.79
CA LYS A 53 -10.87 1.27 5.66
C LYS A 53 -12.36 0.91 5.72
N TYR A 54 -12.69 -0.27 6.24
CA TYR A 54 -14.09 -0.68 6.42
C TYR A 54 -14.76 0.08 7.57
N ILE A 55 -14.09 0.21 8.71
CA ILE A 55 -14.63 0.86 9.91
C ILE A 55 -14.88 2.36 9.66
N TYR A 56 -13.96 3.04 8.98
CA TYR A 56 -14.09 4.49 8.70
C TYR A 56 -14.81 4.82 7.40
N LYS A 57 -15.43 3.85 6.73
CA LYS A 57 -16.21 4.10 5.52
C LYS A 57 -17.48 4.86 5.89
N GLN A 58 -17.74 5.99 5.22
CA GLN A 58 -18.95 6.80 5.45
C GLN A 58 -20.25 6.08 5.08
N GLU A 59 -20.20 5.23 4.05
CA GLU A 59 -21.35 4.47 3.57
C GLU A 59 -21.22 2.99 3.93
N THR A 60 -22.24 2.45 4.59
CA THR A 60 -22.33 1.03 4.88
C THR A 60 -22.64 0.26 3.59
N PRO A 61 -21.75 -0.63 3.12
CA PRO A 61 -21.99 -1.40 1.90
C PRO A 61 -23.17 -2.37 2.10
N GLN A 62 -23.96 -2.58 1.05
CA GLN A 62 -25.11 -3.49 1.05
C GLN A 62 -24.68 -4.96 1.24
N ALA A 63 -23.53 -5.34 0.68
CA ALA A 63 -22.99 -6.68 0.83
C ALA A 63 -21.51 -6.66 1.22
N VAL A 64 -21.12 -7.54 2.14
CA VAL A 64 -19.72 -7.70 2.56
C VAL A 64 -19.28 -9.13 2.34
N ILE A 65 -18.21 -9.31 1.56
CA ILE A 65 -17.54 -10.59 1.38
C ILE A 65 -16.55 -10.76 2.51
N VAL A 66 -16.70 -11.84 3.26
CA VAL A 66 -15.78 -12.24 4.34
C VAL A 66 -15.10 -13.54 3.98
N GLY A 67 -13.83 -13.69 4.34
CA GLY A 67 -13.07 -14.88 3.98
C GLY A 67 -11.59 -14.80 4.34
N SER A 68 -10.86 -15.79 3.84
CA SER A 68 -9.42 -15.96 4.09
C SER A 68 -8.57 -15.47 2.89
N SER A 69 -7.42 -16.10 2.67
CA SER A 69 -6.48 -15.84 1.58
C SER A 69 -7.06 -16.04 0.17
N MET A 70 -8.11 -16.84 0.00
CA MET A 70 -8.73 -17.07 -1.31
C MET A 70 -9.65 -15.90 -1.70
N SER A 71 -10.46 -15.45 -0.75
CA SER A 71 -11.40 -14.34 -0.97
C SER A 71 -10.70 -12.99 -1.11
N THR A 72 -9.54 -12.80 -0.48
CA THR A 72 -8.69 -11.59 -0.65
C THR A 72 -8.16 -11.41 -2.07
N ARG A 73 -8.10 -12.47 -2.88
CA ARG A 73 -7.65 -12.40 -4.28
C ARG A 73 -8.77 -12.04 -5.25
N LEU A 74 -10.00 -11.93 -4.79
CA LEU A 74 -11.11 -11.49 -5.62
C LEU A 74 -10.94 -9.99 -5.90
N LEU A 75 -10.89 -9.65 -7.18
CA LEU A 75 -10.78 -8.27 -7.65
C LEU A 75 -12.08 -7.53 -7.37
N GLU A 76 -12.01 -6.47 -6.57
CA GLU A 76 -13.16 -5.62 -6.26
C GLU A 76 -13.78 -4.99 -7.52
N GLU A 77 -12.98 -4.81 -8.57
CA GLU A 77 -13.38 -4.32 -9.89
C GLU A 77 -14.42 -5.21 -10.60
N LYS A 78 -14.56 -6.47 -10.17
CA LYS A 78 -15.56 -7.39 -10.71
C LYS A 78 -16.89 -7.35 -9.97
N PHE A 79 -16.99 -6.58 -8.90
CA PHE A 79 -18.21 -6.45 -8.13
C PHE A 79 -18.96 -5.18 -8.47
N ASN A 80 -20.28 -5.20 -8.26
CA ASN A 80 -21.07 -3.97 -8.25
C ASN A 80 -20.52 -3.03 -7.16
N SER A 81 -20.66 -1.73 -7.34
CA SER A 81 -20.11 -0.67 -6.46
C SER A 81 -20.53 -0.76 -4.99
N ASP A 82 -21.50 -1.60 -4.66
CA ASP A 82 -22.09 -1.75 -3.33
C ASP A 82 -21.63 -3.03 -2.59
N VAL A 83 -20.63 -3.73 -3.13
CA VAL A 83 -20.01 -4.91 -2.49
C VAL A 83 -18.62 -4.54 -1.98
N TYR A 84 -18.34 -4.85 -0.71
CA TYR A 84 -17.02 -4.62 -0.11
C TYR A 84 -16.34 -5.94 0.26
N ASN A 85 -15.05 -6.08 0.00
CA ASN A 85 -14.28 -7.28 0.33
C ASN A 85 -13.54 -7.12 1.67
N LEU A 86 -14.14 -7.59 2.75
CA LEU A 86 -13.55 -7.66 4.10
C LEU A 86 -12.94 -9.05 4.37
N SER A 87 -12.13 -9.53 3.42
CA SER A 87 -11.39 -10.77 3.57
C SER A 87 -10.00 -10.51 4.11
N PHE A 88 -9.46 -11.45 4.91
CA PHE A 88 -8.14 -11.32 5.52
C PHE A 88 -7.25 -12.49 5.12
N ALA A 89 -6.06 -12.19 4.59
CA ALA A 89 -5.08 -13.22 4.27
C ALA A 89 -4.62 -13.91 5.56
N GLY A 90 -4.68 -15.24 5.61
CA GLY A 90 -4.41 -16.04 6.81
C GLY A 90 -5.49 -15.94 7.90
N GLY A 91 -6.57 -15.19 7.68
CA GLY A 91 -7.70 -15.05 8.61
C GLY A 91 -8.81 -16.07 8.38
N SER A 92 -9.89 -15.93 9.15
CA SER A 92 -11.11 -16.74 9.02
C SER A 92 -12.33 -15.86 8.76
N VAL A 93 -13.42 -16.48 8.31
CA VAL A 93 -14.73 -15.82 8.14
C VAL A 93 -15.19 -15.13 9.44
N LEU A 94 -14.89 -15.72 10.60
CA LEU A 94 -15.20 -15.16 11.92
C LEU A 94 -14.53 -13.81 12.18
N THR A 95 -13.31 -13.60 11.67
CA THR A 95 -12.59 -12.33 11.85
C THR A 95 -13.34 -11.18 11.18
N GLY A 96 -13.79 -11.37 9.94
CA GLY A 96 -14.62 -10.39 9.23
C GLY A 96 -15.97 -10.17 9.91
N LEU A 97 -16.64 -11.24 10.35
CA LEU A 97 -17.94 -11.13 11.04
C LEU A 97 -17.83 -10.36 12.36
N ASN A 98 -16.78 -10.57 13.15
CA ASN A 98 -16.56 -9.83 14.39
C ASN A 98 -16.35 -8.33 14.11
N ILE A 99 -15.57 -7.97 13.09
CA ILE A 99 -15.37 -6.57 12.72
C ILE A 99 -16.68 -5.91 12.31
N ILE A 100 -17.49 -6.59 11.49
CA ILE A 100 -18.82 -6.09 11.09
C ILE A 100 -19.69 -5.86 12.33
N LYS A 101 -19.73 -6.84 13.24
CA LYS A 101 -20.52 -6.75 14.48
C LYS A 101 -20.10 -5.56 15.33
N GLU A 102 -18.81 -5.41 15.62
CA GLU A 102 -18.31 -4.32 16.47
C GLU A 102 -18.46 -2.95 15.78
N SER A 103 -18.27 -2.86 14.46
CA SER A 103 -18.41 -1.61 13.71
C SER A 103 -19.81 -1.01 13.70
N LYS A 104 -20.86 -1.85 13.82
CA LYS A 104 -22.27 -1.39 13.83
C LYS A 104 -22.79 -1.06 15.22
N THR A 105 -22.03 -1.38 16.27
CA THR A 105 -22.47 -1.19 17.66
C THR A 105 -21.87 0.08 18.29
N GLY A 106 -21.03 0.81 17.55
CA GLY A 106 -20.40 2.08 17.95
C GLY A 106 -21.12 3.31 17.45
#